data_AF-A0A2G9XP75-F1
#
_entry.id   AF-A0A2G9XP75-F1
#
_cell.length_a   1.000
_cell.length_b   1.000
_cell.length_c   1.000
_cell.angle_alpha   90.00
_cell.angle_beta   90.00
_cell.angle_gamma   90.00
#
_symmetry.space_group_name_H-M   'P 1'
#
loop_
_entity.id
_entity.type
_entity.pdbx_description
1 polymer ?
#
loop_
_entity_poly.entity_id
_entity_poly.type
_entity_poly.pdbx_seq_one_letter_code
_entity_poly.pdbx_strand_id
1 'polypeptide(L)' 'GNVFASIPASLPEELMEILAGSEAVKIERILSRGHRSSDDFWYDQEQNEWVLLLKGAA' A
#
# COMPACT_ATOMS: atom_id res chain seq x y z
N GLY A 1 11.24 10.34 -8.99
CA GLY A 1 10.14 9.38 -9.25
C GLY A 1 8.80 10.07 -9.07
N ASN A 2 7.72 9.53 -9.63
CA ASN A 2 6.36 10.04 -9.47
C ASN A 2 5.47 8.91 -8.94
N VAL A 3 4.91 9.06 -7.74
CA VAL A 3 4.07 8.04 -7.10
C VAL A 3 2.76 7.77 -7.83
N PHE A 4 2.31 8.68 -8.71
CA PHE A 4 1.10 8.54 -9.52
C PHE A 4 1.36 7.95 -10.92
N ALA A 5 2.61 7.64 -11.26
CA ALA A 5 2.93 7.04 -12.55
C ALA A 5 2.61 5.54 -12.57
N SER A 6 2.39 5.00 -13.78
CA SER A 6 2.24 3.56 -14.05
C SER A 6 1.11 2.87 -13.28
N ILE A 7 0.01 3.57 -13.02
CA ILE A 7 -1.19 2.97 -12.40
C ILE A 7 -1.87 2.08 -13.44
N PRO A 8 -1.97 0.75 -13.22
CA PRO A 8 -2.54 -0.17 -14.19
C PRO A 8 -4.04 0.04 -14.35
N ALA A 9 -4.59 -0.17 -15.56
CA ALA A 9 -6.02 0.01 -15.82
C ALA A 9 -6.89 -0.99 -15.03
N SER A 10 -6.41 -2.23 -14.89
CA SER A 10 -7.02 -3.27 -14.05
C SER A 10 -6.20 -3.46 -12.78
N LEU A 11 -6.88 -3.66 -11.66
CA LEU A 11 -6.27 -3.88 -10.36
C LEU A 11 -7.20 -4.81 -9.56
N PRO A 12 -7.20 -6.12 -9.84
CA PRO A 12 -8.11 -7.07 -9.20
C PRO A 12 -7.77 -7.33 -7.73
N GLU A 13 -6.52 -7.07 -7.35
CA GLU A 13 -6.01 -7.09 -5.98
C GLU A 13 -5.15 -5.84 -5.76
N GLU A 14 -4.90 -5.47 -4.50
CA GLU A 14 -4.00 -4.35 -4.20
C GLU A 14 -2.61 -4.59 -4.76
N LEU A 15 -1.99 -3.52 -5.28
CA LEU A 15 -0.61 -3.56 -5.70
C LEU A 15 0.27 -2.93 -4.63
N MET A 16 1.13 -3.75 -4.03
CA MET A 16 2.16 -3.34 -3.09
C MET A 16 3.51 -3.25 -3.84
N GLU A 17 4.14 -2.09 -3.84
CA GLU A 17 5.42 -1.87 -4.52
C GLU A 17 6.43 -1.24 -3.56
N ILE A 18 7.57 -1.90 -3.36
CA ILE A 18 8.67 -1.34 -2.56
C ILE A 18 9.39 -0.29 -3.40
N LEU A 19 9.37 0.96 -2.94
CA LEU A 19 10.05 2.08 -3.61
C LEU A 19 11.49 2.22 -3.14
N ALA A 20 11.72 1.98 -1.84
CA ALA A 20 13.03 2.06 -1.21
C ALA A 20 13.02 1.33 0.13
N GLY A 21 14.20 0.98 0.65
CA GLY A 21 14.31 0.44 1.99
C GLY A 21 15.75 0.16 2.41
N SER A 22 15.87 -0.21 3.68
CA SER A 22 17.06 -0.80 4.31
C SER A 22 16.60 -1.89 5.29
N GLU A 23 17.51 -2.42 6.10
CA GLU A 23 17.15 -3.36 7.17
C GLU A 23 16.19 -2.77 8.21
N ALA A 24 16.22 -1.45 8.42
CA ALA A 24 15.45 -0.78 9.48
C ALA A 24 14.15 -0.12 8.98
N VAL A 25 14.01 0.15 7.68
CA VAL A 25 12.85 0.85 7.13
C VAL A 25 12.48 0.33 5.75
N LYS A 26 11.17 0.25 5.49
CA LYS A 26 10.61 -0.11 4.20
C LYS A 26 9.63 0.98 3.77
N ILE A 27 9.82 1.52 2.56
CA ILE A 27 8.93 2.51 1.96
C ILE A 27 8.17 1.83 0.83
N GLU A 28 6.87 1.68 1.02
CA GLU A 28 5.98 1.02 0.08
C GLU A 28 4.95 1.99 -0.51
N ARG A 29 4.60 1.75 -1.77
CA ARG A 29 3.44 2.34 -2.42
C ARG A 29 2.35 1.28 -2.50
N ILE A 30 1.18 1.63 -2.00
CA ILE A 30 -0.03 0.80 -2.07
C ILE A 30 -0.98 1.44 -3.08
N LEU A 31 -1.39 0.68 -4.10
CA LEU A 31 -2.49 1.05 -4.98
C LEU A 31 -3.70 0.17 -4.65
N SER A 32 -4.85 0.81 -4.41
CA SER A 32 -6.11 0.13 -4.14
C SER A 32 -7.24 0.71 -4.99
N ARG A 33 -8.26 -0.12 -5.28
CA ARG A 33 -9.49 0.27 -6.00
C ARG A 33 -10.72 -0.23 -5.24
N GLY A 34 -10.87 0.23 -4.00
CA GLY A 34 -11.98 -0.14 -3.13
C GLY A 34 -11.82 -1.53 -2.49
N HIS A 35 -10.62 -2.10 -2.53
CA HIS A 35 -10.29 -3.30 -1.77
C HIS A 35 -10.37 -2.99 -0.28
N ARG A 36 -10.66 -4.02 0.49
CA ARG A 36 -10.68 -3.98 1.94
C ARG A 36 -10.27 -5.34 2.46
N SER A 37 -9.69 -5.37 3.65
CA SER A 37 -9.55 -6.59 4.42
C SER A 37 -10.93 -7.21 4.69
N SER A 38 -10.99 -8.53 4.83
CA SER A 38 -12.22 -9.19 5.28
C SER A 38 -12.58 -8.75 6.70
N ASP A 39 -13.85 -8.83 7.06
CA ASP A 39 -14.38 -8.31 8.33
C ASP A 39 -13.68 -8.90 9.58
N ASP A 40 -13.21 -10.15 9.50
CA ASP A 40 -12.51 -10.84 10.60
C ASP A 40 -10.97 -10.77 10.51
N PHE A 41 -10.41 -9.99 9.59
CA PHE A 41 -8.98 -9.90 9.37
C PHE A 41 -8.35 -8.70 10.08
N TRP A 42 -7.22 -8.94 10.75
CA TRP A 42 -6.40 -7.93 11.40
C TRP A 42 -4.94 -8.08 10.97
N TYR A 43 -4.28 -6.96 10.72
CA TYR A 43 -2.82 -6.93 10.57
C TYR A 43 -2.17 -6.97 11.96
N ASP A 44 -1.28 -7.92 12.17
CA ASP A 44 -0.42 -8.03 13.35
C ASP A 44 1.03 -8.11 12.86
N GLN A 45 1.78 -7.04 13.06
CA GLN A 45 3.14 -6.87 12.55
C GLN A 45 4.07 -6.43 13.69
N GLU A 46 5.30 -6.94 13.69
CA GLU A 46 6.32 -6.53 14.66
C GLU A 46 6.81 -5.09 14.40
N GLN A 47 6.70 -4.62 13.17
CA GLN A 47 7.16 -3.30 12.77
C GLN A 47 6.09 -2.24 13.05
N ASN A 48 6.54 -1.05 13.45
CA ASN A 48 5.66 0.11 13.48
C ASN A 48 5.37 0.56 12.04
N GLU A 49 4.10 0.79 11.73
CA GLU A 49 3.66 1.24 10.43
C GLU A 49 3.12 2.67 10.49
N TRP A 50 3.48 3.48 9.50
CA TRP A 50 2.85 4.77 9.24
C TRP A 50 2.33 4.79 7.81
N VAL A 51 1.02 5.03 7.67
CA VAL A 51 0.33 5.06 6.39
C VAL A 51 -0.24 6.45 6.14
N LEU A 52 -0.08 6.95 4.91
CA LEU A 52 -0.67 8.20 4.46
C LEU A 52 -1.44 7.98 3.16
N LEU A 53 -2.70 8.44 3.15
CA LEU A 53 -3.50 8.50 1.95
C LEU A 53 -3.08 9.70 1.09
N LEU A 54 -2.57 9.43 -0.11
CA LEU A 54 -2.17 10.48 -1.05
C LEU A 54 -3.28 10.90 -2.02
N LYS A 55 -4.22 9.99 -2.33
CA LYS A 55 -5.37 10.25 -3.23
C LYS A 55 -6.50 9.26 -2.97
N GLY A 56 -7.74 9.73 -3.04
CA GLY A 56 -8.94 8.91 -2.91
C GLY A 56 -9.51 8.95 -1.50
N ALA A 57 -9.96 7.80 -1.01
CA ALA A 57 -10.46 7.57 0.34
C ALA A 57 -10.12 6.12 0.75
N ALA A 58 -10.01 5.90 2.05
CA ALA A 58 -9.83 4.60 2.68
C ALA A 58 -10.71 4.55 3.94
#